data_AF-S9UXV9-F1
#
_entry.id   AF-S9UXV9-F1
#
_cell.length_a   1.000
_cell.length_b   1.000
_cell.length_c   1.000
_cell.angle_alpha   90.00
_cell.angle_beta   90.00
_cell.angle_gamma   90.00
#
_symmetry.space_group_name_H-M   'P 1'
#
loop_
_entity.id
_entity.type
_entity.pdbx_description
1 polymer ?
#
loop_
_entity_poly.entity_id
_entity_poly.type
_entity_poly.pdbx_seq_one_letter_code
_entity_poly.pdbx_strand_id
1 'polypeptide(L)'
;MIDINNLNKQKNRFYIRVLASYAFAIFCFFLLFCRLCILQISRYDGLSKSADKNRIAMVPIPSKRGEIFDRNGEVLARNSYTYTIDIIPAIAGNLNDVIDRLKPIIDFNQNDIRIIKKRISETNGYKPITICNKLDTYKASWFAAHYFNFPGLELKARLLREYPNNDLAAHVIGYVGKISEKEIENLDRSGKIGNYRGSDLIGKKGIEKVYEEVLHGRVGLDELEITVTGRPVRKIRSIDPIAGSDIFLSIDIKLQKIAEEVFGNRKGGLVVINPNNGEVLALVSKPSFNPNLFVDGIDSVSWNSLNNSLDYPLINRALHGTYSNWICHISIHCFSSFRA
;
A
#
# COMPACT_ATOMS: atom_id res chain seq x y z
N MET A 1 79.21 -32.22 52.45
CA MET A 1 78.10 -33.19 52.64
C MET A 1 76.83 -32.49 52.17
N ILE A 2 76.39 -32.76 50.94
CA ILE A 2 75.23 -32.08 50.34
C ILE A 2 73.97 -32.63 51.00
N ASP A 3 73.19 -31.75 51.62
CA ASP A 3 72.01 -32.10 52.42
C ASP A 3 70.87 -32.62 51.52
N ILE A 4 70.87 -33.93 51.25
CA ILE A 4 69.89 -34.63 50.39
C ILE A 4 68.44 -34.38 50.88
N ASN A 5 68.26 -34.14 52.19
CA ASN A 5 66.98 -33.82 52.80
C ASN A 5 66.41 -32.45 52.39
N ASN A 6 67.25 -31.44 52.15
CA ASN A 6 66.79 -30.13 51.67
C ASN A 6 66.38 -30.18 50.19
N LEU A 7 67.07 -30.98 49.37
CA LEU A 7 66.72 -31.17 47.96
C LEU A 7 65.36 -31.86 47.79
N ASN A 8 65.06 -32.86 48.62
CA ASN A 8 63.77 -33.56 48.62
C ASN A 8 62.62 -32.67 49.13
N LYS A 9 62.87 -31.83 50.16
CA LYS A 9 61.88 -30.85 50.63
C LYS A 9 61.58 -29.76 49.58
N GLN A 10 62.58 -29.30 48.83
CA GLN A 10 62.38 -28.35 47.73
C GLN A 10 61.62 -28.96 46.55
N LYS A 11 61.97 -30.19 46.15
CA LYS A 11 61.21 -30.94 45.12
C LYS A 11 59.75 -31.13 45.53
N ASN A 12 59.47 -31.52 46.77
CA ASN A 12 58.09 -31.72 47.24
C ASN A 12 57.30 -30.39 47.24
N ARG A 13 57.90 -29.27 47.66
CA ARG A 13 57.27 -27.95 47.56
C ARG A 13 57.01 -27.51 46.11
N PHE A 14 57.88 -27.87 45.17
CA PHE A 14 57.68 -27.62 43.74
C PHE A 14 56.51 -28.46 43.18
N TYR A 15 56.49 -29.77 43.46
CA TYR A 15 55.38 -30.64 43.05
C TYR A 15 54.03 -30.20 43.63
N ILE A 16 53.98 -29.77 44.89
CA ILE A 16 52.75 -29.26 45.51
C ILE A 16 52.27 -27.98 44.81
N ARG A 17 53.16 -27.07 44.42
CA ARG A 17 52.79 -25.84 43.68
C ARG A 17 52.27 -26.13 42.28
N VAL A 18 52.90 -27.07 41.57
CA VAL A 18 52.45 -27.51 40.24
C VAL A 18 51.12 -28.25 40.31
N LEU A 19 50.92 -29.08 41.34
CA LEU A 19 49.65 -29.76 41.58
C LEU A 19 48.54 -28.75 41.90
N ALA A 20 48.84 -27.73 42.71
CA ALA A 20 47.89 -26.68 43.06
C ALA A 20 47.51 -25.81 41.84
N SER A 21 48.46 -25.44 40.98
CA SER A 21 48.16 -24.68 39.76
C SER A 21 47.36 -25.50 38.75
N TYR A 22 47.65 -26.80 38.64
CA TYR A 22 46.89 -27.72 37.79
C TYR A 22 45.45 -27.92 38.29
N ALA A 23 45.28 -28.12 39.60
CA ALA A 23 43.95 -28.21 40.21
C ALA A 23 43.14 -26.92 40.04
N PHE A 24 43.79 -25.76 40.18
CA PHE A 24 43.16 -24.46 39.95
C PHE A 24 42.73 -24.30 38.47
N ALA A 25 43.56 -24.70 37.52
CA ALA A 25 43.21 -24.67 36.11
C ALA A 25 42.00 -25.57 35.80
N ILE A 26 41.98 -26.80 36.32
CA ILE A 26 40.83 -27.71 36.17
C ILE A 26 39.56 -27.11 36.76
N PHE A 27 39.64 -26.49 37.93
CA PHE A 27 38.50 -25.85 38.57
C PHE A 27 37.94 -24.69 37.71
N CYS A 28 38.81 -23.86 37.13
CA CYS A 28 38.40 -22.81 36.19
C CYS A 28 37.73 -23.38 34.92
N PHE A 29 38.29 -24.45 34.34
CA PHE A 29 37.69 -25.13 33.20
C PHE A 29 36.33 -25.77 33.55
N PHE A 30 36.19 -26.33 34.75
CA PHE A 30 34.93 -26.87 35.23
C PHE A 30 33.86 -25.78 35.38
N LEU A 31 34.22 -24.62 35.94
CA LEU A 31 33.32 -23.46 36.02
C LEU A 31 32.86 -22.98 34.63
N LEU A 32 33.78 -22.90 33.67
CA LEU A 32 33.44 -22.57 32.28
C LEU A 32 32.53 -23.63 31.65
N PHE A 33 32.81 -24.91 31.88
CA PHE A 33 31.99 -26.01 31.37
C PHE A 33 30.57 -25.98 31.96
N CYS A 34 30.43 -25.81 33.27
CA CYS A 34 29.14 -25.63 33.91
C CYS A 34 28.39 -24.41 33.35
N ARG A 35 29.08 -23.29 33.14
CA ARG A 35 28.46 -22.10 32.52
C ARG A 35 27.99 -22.38 31.10
N LEU A 36 28.76 -23.15 30.33
CA LEU A 36 28.43 -23.56 28.96
C LEU A 36 27.22 -24.51 28.95
N CYS A 37 27.18 -25.50 29.83
CA CYS A 37 26.03 -26.40 30.00
C CYS A 37 24.77 -25.64 30.43
N ILE A 38 24.87 -24.69 31.36
CA ILE A 38 23.73 -23.84 31.76
C ILE A 38 23.22 -23.03 30.56
N LEU A 39 24.12 -22.45 29.76
CA LEU A 39 23.74 -21.70 28.57
C LEU A 39 23.07 -22.59 27.52
N GLN A 40 23.62 -23.79 27.27
CA GLN A 40 23.07 -24.73 26.31
C GLN A 40 21.73 -25.30 26.77
N ILE A 41 21.59 -25.78 28.00
CA ILE A 41 20.36 -26.43 28.50
C ILE A 41 19.25 -25.42 28.77
N SER A 42 19.55 -24.26 29.38
CA SER A 42 18.52 -23.27 29.73
C SER A 42 18.05 -22.43 28.54
N ARG A 43 18.87 -22.24 27.49
CA ARG A 43 18.52 -21.43 26.32
C ARG A 43 18.44 -22.20 25.00
N TYR A 44 18.50 -23.54 25.00
CA TYR A 44 18.36 -24.35 23.78
C TYR A 44 17.11 -23.96 22.98
N ASP A 45 15.95 -23.97 23.65
CA ASP A 45 14.67 -23.65 23.03
C ASP A 45 14.59 -22.18 22.58
N GLY A 46 15.27 -21.27 23.28
CA GLY A 46 15.31 -19.85 22.93
C GLY A 46 16.20 -19.55 21.72
N LEU A 47 17.36 -20.19 21.62
CA LEU A 47 18.32 -20.01 20.53
C LEU A 47 17.86 -20.69 19.24
N SER A 48 17.28 -21.90 19.32
CA SER A 48 16.68 -22.57 18.16
C SER A 48 15.53 -21.75 17.58
N LYS A 49 14.60 -21.27 18.44
CA LYS A 49 13.49 -20.40 18.01
C LYS A 49 13.95 -19.06 17.46
N SER A 50 15.10 -18.54 17.88
CA SER A 50 15.68 -17.29 17.36
C SER A 50 16.33 -17.50 15.99
N ALA A 51 16.92 -18.67 15.73
CA ALA A 51 17.41 -19.05 14.40
C ALA A 51 16.25 -19.27 13.41
N ASP A 52 15.17 -19.91 13.85
CA ASP A 52 13.97 -20.11 13.03
C ASP A 52 13.25 -18.78 12.70
N LYS A 53 13.13 -17.87 13.68
CA LYS A 53 12.52 -16.54 13.44
C LYS A 53 13.25 -15.70 12.41
N ASN A 54 14.56 -15.85 12.28
CA ASN A 54 15.34 -15.15 11.25
C ASN A 54 15.20 -15.76 9.85
N ARG A 55 14.65 -16.98 9.75
CA ARG A 55 14.44 -17.69 8.49
C ARG A 55 13.03 -17.52 7.92
N ILE A 56 12.06 -17.02 8.69
CA ILE A 56 10.66 -16.91 8.26
C ILE A 56 10.34 -15.45 7.93
N ALA A 57 10.04 -15.18 6.65
CA ALA A 57 9.54 -13.89 6.17
C ALA A 57 8.01 -13.95 6.01
N MET A 58 7.34 -12.93 6.55
CA MET A 58 5.90 -12.72 6.36
C MET A 58 5.68 -11.77 5.17
N VAL A 59 5.05 -12.26 4.11
CA VAL A 59 4.74 -11.50 2.90
C VAL A 59 3.23 -11.31 2.80
N PRO A 60 2.71 -10.07 2.83
CA PRO A 60 1.28 -9.83 2.70
C PRO A 60 0.80 -10.09 1.26
N ILE A 61 -0.41 -10.63 1.13
CA ILE A 61 -1.06 -10.83 -0.16
C ILE A 61 -2.23 -9.84 -0.23
N PRO A 62 -2.20 -8.84 -1.14
CA PRO A 62 -3.28 -7.88 -1.24
C PRO A 62 -4.59 -8.54 -1.68
N SER A 63 -5.71 -8.09 -1.12
CA SER A 63 -7.05 -8.55 -1.50
C SER A 63 -7.55 -7.86 -2.77
N LYS A 64 -8.42 -8.55 -3.53
CA LYS A 64 -9.19 -7.91 -4.60
C LYS A 64 -10.20 -6.96 -3.96
N ARG A 65 -10.18 -5.68 -4.34
CA ARG A 65 -11.16 -4.69 -3.89
C ARG A 65 -12.54 -4.99 -4.48
N GLY A 66 -13.62 -4.79 -3.72
CA GLY A 66 -14.99 -4.94 -4.20
C GLY A 66 -15.33 -4.00 -5.35
N GLU A 67 -16.19 -4.43 -6.26
CA GLU A 67 -16.69 -3.65 -7.39
C GLU A 67 -17.92 -2.83 -6.97
N ILE A 68 -18.12 -1.67 -7.59
CA ILE A 68 -19.26 -0.80 -7.31
C ILE A 68 -20.20 -0.85 -8.51
N PHE A 69 -21.46 -1.16 -8.23
CA PHE A 69 -22.53 -1.28 -9.19
C PHE A 69 -23.62 -0.25 -8.95
N ASP A 70 -24.27 0.11 -10.04
CA ASP A 70 -25.53 0.84 -10.07
C ASP A 70 -26.70 -0.04 -9.59
N ARG A 71 -27.86 0.57 -9.33
CA ARG A 71 -29.10 -0.16 -9.03
C ARG A 71 -29.50 -1.17 -10.11
N ASN A 72 -29.12 -0.91 -11.36
CA ASN A 72 -29.40 -1.76 -12.51
C ASN A 72 -28.28 -2.78 -12.81
N GLY A 73 -27.24 -2.86 -11.97
CA GLY A 73 -26.10 -3.75 -12.16
C GLY A 73 -25.05 -3.24 -13.15
N GLU A 74 -25.13 -1.99 -13.61
CA GLU A 74 -24.07 -1.38 -14.42
C GLU A 74 -22.84 -1.07 -13.56
N VAL A 75 -21.65 -1.33 -14.11
CA VAL A 75 -20.39 -1.19 -13.37
C VAL A 75 -19.97 0.27 -13.30
N LEU A 76 -19.84 0.79 -12.08
CA LEU A 76 -19.42 2.17 -11.79
C LEU A 76 -17.93 2.25 -11.45
N ALA A 77 -17.41 1.24 -10.75
CA ALA A 77 -15.98 1.11 -10.46
C ALA A 77 -15.60 -0.37 -10.44
N ARG A 78 -14.54 -0.73 -11.18
CA ARG A 78 -14.02 -2.10 -11.26
C ARG A 78 -12.52 -2.14 -11.11
N ASN A 79 -11.97 -3.35 -11.03
CA ASN A 79 -10.53 -3.55 -11.08
C ASN A 79 -10.14 -4.07 -12.45
N SER A 80 -9.14 -3.45 -13.06
CA SER A 80 -8.61 -3.82 -14.37
C SER A 80 -7.16 -4.25 -14.24
N TYR A 81 -6.78 -5.31 -14.94
CA TYR A 81 -5.39 -5.75 -14.99
C TYR A 81 -4.59 -4.80 -15.87
N THR A 82 -3.52 -4.26 -15.32
CA THR A 82 -2.55 -3.45 -16.04
C THR A 82 -1.15 -4.02 -15.86
N TYR A 83 -0.26 -3.67 -16.78
CA TYR A 83 1.16 -3.92 -16.62
C TYR A 83 1.85 -2.65 -16.10
N THR A 84 2.68 -2.82 -15.07
CA THR A 84 3.54 -1.79 -14.49
C THR A 84 5.00 -2.15 -14.69
N ILE A 85 5.85 -1.14 -14.91
CA ILE A 85 7.30 -1.33 -14.90
C ILE A 85 7.87 -0.76 -13.60
N ASP A 86 8.53 -1.62 -12.83
CA ASP A 86 9.29 -1.25 -11.64
C ASP A 86 10.79 -1.20 -11.94
N ILE A 87 11.52 -0.31 -11.26
CA ILE A 87 12.98 -0.28 -11.23
C ILE A 87 13.50 -0.68 -9.86
N ILE A 88 14.55 -1.49 -9.84
CA ILE A 88 15.37 -1.80 -8.66
C ILE A 88 16.70 -1.03 -8.82
N PRO A 89 16.85 0.13 -8.16
CA PRO A 89 18.00 1.02 -8.39
C PRO A 89 19.37 0.36 -8.18
N ALA A 90 19.48 -0.57 -7.23
CA ALA A 90 20.72 -1.29 -6.94
C ALA A 90 21.23 -2.16 -8.10
N ILE A 91 20.34 -2.57 -9.01
CA ILE A 91 20.66 -3.46 -10.14
C ILE A 91 20.67 -2.67 -11.47
N ALA A 92 19.81 -1.66 -11.60
CA ALA A 92 19.58 -0.97 -12.86
C ALA A 92 20.74 -0.05 -13.32
N GLY A 93 21.65 0.32 -12.42
CA GLY A 93 22.79 1.18 -12.72
C GLY A 93 22.39 2.65 -12.90
N ASN A 94 22.93 3.32 -13.92
CA ASN A 94 22.66 4.74 -14.16
C ASN A 94 21.23 4.95 -14.69
N LEU A 95 20.47 5.76 -13.98
CA LEU A 95 19.07 6.05 -14.32
C LEU A 95 18.91 6.71 -15.70
N ASN A 96 19.83 7.59 -16.10
CA ASN A 96 19.70 8.27 -17.40
C ASN A 96 19.75 7.25 -18.55
N ASP A 97 20.65 6.28 -18.48
CA ASP A 97 20.78 5.21 -19.47
C ASP A 97 19.53 4.32 -19.49
N VAL A 98 18.95 4.03 -18.32
CA VAL A 98 17.69 3.28 -18.20
C VAL A 98 16.53 4.03 -18.87
N ILE A 99 16.42 5.33 -18.62
CA ILE A 99 15.41 6.19 -19.25
C ILE A 99 15.58 6.20 -20.77
N ASP A 100 16.82 6.34 -21.25
CA ASP A 100 17.11 6.33 -22.69
C ASP A 100 16.73 5.01 -23.36
N ARG A 101 16.97 3.88 -22.69
CA ARG A 101 16.52 2.55 -23.18
C ARG A 101 14.99 2.41 -23.18
N LEU A 102 14.28 3.08 -22.27
CA LEU A 102 12.81 3.00 -22.15
C LEU A 102 12.05 3.97 -23.06
N LYS A 103 12.71 4.98 -23.64
CA LYS A 103 12.12 5.94 -24.58
C LYS A 103 11.26 5.33 -25.70
N PRO A 104 11.60 4.18 -26.32
CA PRO A 104 10.78 3.58 -27.37
C PRO A 104 9.39 3.15 -26.88
N ILE A 105 9.24 2.91 -25.58
CA ILE A 105 8.02 2.38 -24.97
C ILE A 105 7.27 3.49 -24.23
N ILE A 106 8.00 4.35 -23.51
CA ILE A 106 7.45 5.34 -22.58
C ILE A 106 8.02 6.71 -22.90
N ASP A 107 7.11 7.67 -23.08
CA ASP A 107 7.43 9.09 -23.16
C ASP A 107 7.54 9.67 -21.75
N PHE A 108 8.75 10.04 -21.34
CA PHE A 108 9.00 10.67 -20.05
C PHE A 108 9.00 12.19 -20.18
N ASN A 109 8.20 12.88 -19.36
CA ASN A 109 8.37 14.31 -19.18
C ASN A 109 9.55 14.58 -18.22
N GLN A 110 10.18 15.76 -18.32
CA GLN A 110 11.25 16.17 -17.40
C GLN A 110 10.80 16.17 -15.93
N ASN A 111 9.54 16.50 -15.67
CA ASN A 111 8.97 16.46 -14.32
C ASN A 111 8.90 15.02 -13.78
N ASP A 112 8.50 14.05 -14.61
CA ASP A 112 8.43 12.64 -14.21
C ASP A 112 9.81 12.11 -13.84
N ILE A 113 10.83 12.46 -14.64
CA ILE A 113 12.22 12.10 -14.37
C ILE A 113 12.69 12.68 -13.03
N ARG A 114 12.35 13.95 -12.74
CA ARG A 114 12.70 14.58 -11.45
C ARG A 114 12.03 13.86 -10.27
N ILE A 115 10.76 13.48 -10.40
CA ILE A 115 10.03 12.74 -9.36
C ILE A 115 10.64 11.35 -9.14
N ILE A 116 10.99 10.64 -10.22
CA ILE A 116 11.64 9.33 -10.14
C ILE A 116 13.00 9.45 -9.45
N LYS A 117 13.83 10.43 -9.83
CA LYS A 117 15.13 10.70 -9.19
C LYS A 117 14.98 10.95 -7.68
N LYS A 118 14.00 11.77 -7.30
CA LYS A 118 13.69 12.04 -5.89
C LYS A 118 13.31 10.77 -5.13
N ARG A 119 12.40 9.95 -5.67
CA ARG A 119 12.00 8.68 -5.04
C ARG A 119 13.17 7.72 -4.88
N ILE A 120 14.07 7.65 -5.87
CA ILE A 120 15.27 6.82 -5.80
C ILE A 120 16.20 7.29 -4.67
N SER A 121 16.39 8.61 -4.51
CA SER A 121 17.24 9.14 -3.43
C SER A 121 16.66 8.95 -2.03
N GLU A 122 15.33 8.90 -1.90
CA GLU A 122 14.63 8.72 -0.61
C GLU A 122 14.50 7.24 -0.21
N THR A 123 14.82 6.31 -1.11
CA THR A 123 14.53 4.89 -0.96
C THR A 123 15.82 4.08 -0.84
N ASN A 124 15.80 3.02 -0.02
CA ASN A 124 16.88 2.04 -0.01
C ASN A 124 16.99 1.39 -1.40
N GLY A 125 18.19 1.34 -1.99
CA GLY A 125 18.40 0.96 -3.39
C GLY A 125 17.82 -0.39 -3.86
N TYR A 126 17.42 -1.27 -2.95
CA TYR A 126 16.80 -2.57 -3.26
C TYR A 126 15.27 -2.55 -3.31
N LYS A 127 14.60 -1.49 -2.83
CA LYS A 127 13.13 -1.41 -2.87
C LYS A 127 12.68 -1.03 -4.29
N PRO A 128 11.79 -1.82 -4.92
CA PRO A 128 11.28 -1.50 -6.25
C PRO A 128 10.51 -0.18 -6.27
N ILE A 129 10.72 0.62 -7.30
CA ILE A 129 10.01 1.89 -7.53
C ILE A 129 9.28 1.79 -8.87
N THR A 130 7.97 2.03 -8.87
CA THR A 130 7.20 2.03 -10.12
C THR A 130 7.54 3.26 -10.96
N ILE A 131 8.03 3.02 -12.18
CA ILE A 131 8.34 4.03 -13.19
C ILE A 131 7.11 4.32 -14.06
N CYS A 132 6.39 3.27 -14.45
CA CYS A 132 5.23 3.36 -15.32
C CYS A 132 4.07 2.56 -14.71
N ASN A 133 2.94 3.22 -14.48
CA ASN A 133 1.78 2.61 -13.80
C ASN A 133 0.79 1.95 -14.77
N LYS A 134 0.79 2.36 -16.05
CA LYS A 134 -0.11 1.78 -17.06
C LYS A 134 0.61 1.61 -18.38
N LEU A 135 0.81 0.35 -18.74
CA LEU A 135 1.42 -0.04 -20.00
C LEU A 135 0.41 -0.81 -20.84
N ASP A 136 0.28 -0.41 -22.10
CA ASP A 136 -0.54 -1.15 -23.06
C ASP A 136 0.02 -2.56 -23.28
N THR A 137 -0.87 -3.51 -23.56
CA THR A 137 -0.51 -4.94 -23.71
C THR A 137 0.54 -5.15 -24.80
N TYR A 138 0.49 -4.40 -25.90
CA TYR A 138 1.49 -4.49 -26.96
C TYR A 138 2.88 -4.03 -26.47
N LYS A 139 2.92 -2.88 -25.78
CA LYS A 139 4.14 -2.33 -25.19
C LYS A 139 4.72 -3.24 -24.11
N ALA A 140 3.86 -3.85 -23.29
CA ALA A 140 4.26 -4.83 -22.27
C ALA A 140 4.86 -6.10 -22.89
N SER A 141 4.26 -6.59 -23.97
CA SER A 141 4.77 -7.75 -24.71
C SER A 141 6.13 -7.45 -25.35
N TRP A 142 6.28 -6.26 -25.92
CA TRP A 142 7.57 -5.81 -26.48
C TRP A 142 8.65 -5.73 -25.39
N PHE A 143 8.33 -5.16 -24.22
CA PHE A 143 9.26 -5.10 -23.09
C PHE A 143 9.65 -6.50 -22.62
N ALA A 144 8.68 -7.42 -22.51
CA ALA A 144 8.93 -8.80 -22.11
C ALA A 144 9.87 -9.53 -23.09
N ALA A 145 9.71 -9.32 -24.40
CA ALA A 145 10.59 -9.91 -25.41
C ALA A 145 12.04 -9.37 -25.34
N HIS A 146 12.21 -8.14 -24.89
CA HIS A 146 13.52 -7.47 -24.77
C HIS A 146 14.04 -7.42 -23.33
N TYR A 147 13.47 -8.20 -22.41
CA TYR A 147 13.75 -8.11 -20.97
C TYR A 147 15.25 -8.16 -20.63
N PHE A 148 16.04 -8.93 -21.40
CA PHE A 148 17.49 -9.04 -21.24
C PHE A 148 18.25 -7.71 -21.44
N ASN A 149 17.70 -6.75 -22.19
CA ASN A 149 18.28 -5.43 -22.40
C ASN A 149 18.00 -4.45 -21.25
N PHE A 150 17.20 -4.86 -20.26
CA PHE A 150 16.70 -4.01 -19.19
C PHE A 150 17.08 -4.56 -17.81
N PRO A 151 18.38 -4.60 -17.46
CA PRO A 151 18.79 -5.05 -16.13
C PRO A 151 18.16 -4.16 -15.04
N GLY A 152 17.64 -4.79 -14.00
CA GLY A 152 17.03 -4.10 -12.86
C GLY A 152 15.64 -3.50 -13.11
N LEU A 153 15.02 -3.76 -14.27
CA LEU A 153 13.60 -3.46 -14.49
C LEU A 153 12.75 -4.74 -14.39
N GLU A 154 11.59 -4.63 -13.77
CA GLU A 154 10.64 -5.73 -13.63
C GLU A 154 9.28 -5.35 -14.21
N LEU A 155 8.72 -6.22 -15.05
CA LEU A 155 7.33 -6.11 -15.51
C LEU A 155 6.43 -6.85 -14.51
N LYS A 156 5.43 -6.15 -13.96
CA LYS A 156 4.46 -6.75 -13.04
C LYS A 156 3.04 -6.52 -13.54
N ALA A 157 2.21 -7.56 -13.45
CA ALA A 157 0.77 -7.41 -13.58
C ALA A 157 0.20 -6.96 -12.23
N ARG A 158 -0.53 -5.85 -12.22
CA ARG A 158 -1.21 -5.33 -11.03
C ARG A 158 -2.68 -5.08 -11.33
N LEU A 159 -3.51 -5.21 -10.31
CA LEU A 159 -4.90 -4.76 -10.35
C LEU A 159 -4.93 -3.27 -10.02
N LEU A 160 -5.45 -2.47 -10.95
CA LEU A 160 -5.73 -1.06 -10.72
C LEU A 160 -7.22 -0.79 -10.74
N ARG A 161 -7.62 0.23 -9.97
CA ARG A 161 -9.00 0.71 -9.97
C ARG A 161 -9.28 1.45 -11.28
N GLU A 162 -10.38 1.13 -11.93
CA GLU A 162 -10.84 1.76 -13.16
C GLU A 162 -12.29 2.23 -12.99
N TYR A 163 -12.56 3.45 -13.43
CA TYR A 163 -13.90 4.05 -13.46
C TYR A 163 -14.34 4.15 -14.93
N PRO A 164 -15.17 3.21 -15.44
CA PRO A 164 -15.52 3.13 -16.86
C PRO A 164 -16.21 4.39 -17.40
N ASN A 165 -16.96 5.08 -16.54
CA ASN A 165 -17.76 6.24 -16.91
C ASN A 165 -17.03 7.58 -16.77
N ASN A 166 -15.70 7.56 -16.52
CA ASN A 166 -14.87 8.76 -16.38
C ASN A 166 -15.46 9.78 -15.38
N ASP A 167 -15.82 10.98 -15.83
CA ASP A 167 -16.27 12.11 -15.02
C ASP A 167 -17.72 12.00 -14.54
N LEU A 168 -18.52 11.12 -15.14
CA LEU A 168 -19.90 10.86 -14.75
C LEU A 168 -19.95 10.27 -13.33
N ALA A 169 -20.77 10.87 -12.46
CA ALA A 169 -20.91 10.47 -11.06
C ALA A 169 -19.61 10.52 -10.22
N ALA A 170 -18.56 11.22 -10.68
CA ALA A 170 -17.25 11.21 -10.02
C ALA A 170 -17.29 11.68 -8.55
N HIS A 171 -18.15 12.65 -8.20
CA HIS A 171 -18.30 13.09 -6.80
C HIS A 171 -19.07 12.12 -5.92
N VAL A 172 -19.93 11.29 -6.51
CA VAL A 172 -20.69 10.25 -5.80
C VAL A 172 -19.77 9.08 -5.52
N ILE A 173 -19.22 8.49 -6.58
CA ILE A 173 -18.34 7.33 -6.49
C ILE A 173 -17.07 7.71 -5.72
N GLY A 174 -16.50 8.87 -6.07
CA GLY A 174 -15.21 9.31 -5.56
C GLY A 174 -14.06 8.65 -6.30
N TYR A 175 -12.93 8.54 -5.64
CA TYR A 175 -11.75 7.89 -6.19
C TYR A 175 -10.87 7.30 -5.09
N VAL A 176 -10.04 6.35 -5.48
CA VAL A 176 -8.91 5.83 -4.70
C VAL A 176 -7.64 6.55 -5.12
N GLY A 177 -6.65 6.59 -4.23
CA GLY A 177 -5.32 7.06 -4.57
C GLY A 177 -4.28 6.49 -3.61
N LYS A 178 -3.01 6.78 -3.88
CA LYS A 178 -1.89 6.31 -3.06
C LYS A 178 -2.05 6.72 -1.60
N ILE A 179 -1.74 5.78 -0.69
CA ILE A 179 -1.79 6.03 0.75
C ILE A 179 -0.71 7.06 1.11
N SER A 180 -1.11 8.13 1.78
CA SER A 180 -0.22 9.18 2.30
C SER A 180 0.29 8.83 3.69
N GLU A 181 1.42 9.40 4.11
CA GLU A 181 1.98 9.18 5.45
C GLU A 181 0.97 9.48 6.57
N LYS A 182 0.18 10.55 6.43
CA LYS A 182 -0.88 10.89 7.39
C LYS A 182 -1.96 9.82 7.49
N GLU A 183 -2.30 9.17 6.39
CA GLU A 183 -3.27 8.06 6.40
C GLU A 183 -2.66 6.80 7.00
N ILE A 184 -1.37 6.52 6.75
CA ILE A 184 -0.65 5.43 7.41
C ILE A 184 -0.68 5.62 8.92
N GLU A 185 -0.39 6.82 9.43
CA GLU A 185 -0.49 7.13 10.85
C GLU A 185 -1.92 6.94 11.40
N ASN A 186 -2.94 7.36 10.66
CA ASN A 186 -4.33 7.18 11.09
C ASN A 186 -4.76 5.71 11.10
N LEU A 187 -4.28 4.93 10.13
CA LEU A 187 -4.49 3.47 10.10
C LEU A 187 -3.77 2.78 11.25
N ASP A 188 -2.59 3.26 11.64
CA ASP A 188 -1.85 2.74 12.78
C ASP A 188 -2.56 3.06 14.10
N ARG A 189 -2.97 4.33 14.30
CA ARG A 189 -3.77 4.77 15.46
C ARG A 189 -5.09 4.00 15.61
N SER A 190 -5.72 3.64 14.50
CA SER A 190 -6.98 2.87 14.49
C SER A 190 -6.77 1.35 14.55
N GLY A 191 -5.53 0.86 14.63
CA GLY A 191 -5.20 -0.57 14.68
C GLY A 191 -5.45 -1.32 13.36
N LYS A 192 -5.70 -0.59 12.25
CA LYS A 192 -6.03 -1.15 10.94
C LYS A 192 -4.81 -1.36 10.05
N ILE A 193 -3.66 -0.78 10.39
CA ILE A 193 -2.45 -0.82 9.56
C ILE A 193 -2.04 -2.23 9.11
N GLY A 194 -2.25 -3.25 9.96
CA GLY A 194 -1.97 -4.64 9.63
C GLY A 194 -2.73 -5.11 8.39
N ASN A 195 -3.98 -4.68 8.24
CA ASN A 195 -4.84 -5.03 7.11
C ASN A 195 -4.50 -4.26 5.82
N TYR A 196 -3.69 -3.20 5.88
CA TYR A 196 -3.29 -2.41 4.71
C TYR A 196 -1.84 -2.71 4.28
N ARG A 197 -1.19 -3.69 4.92
CA ARG A 197 0.14 -4.14 4.49
C ARG A 197 0.04 -4.77 3.10
N GLY A 198 0.79 -4.23 2.15
CA GLY A 198 0.76 -4.66 0.75
C GLY A 198 -0.33 -3.98 -0.09
N SER A 199 -1.18 -3.15 0.51
CA SER A 199 -2.14 -2.31 -0.21
C SER A 199 -1.54 -0.93 -0.46
N ASP A 200 -1.48 -0.52 -1.72
CA ASP A 200 -0.92 0.78 -2.12
C ASP A 200 -1.99 1.88 -2.24
N LEU A 201 -3.27 1.50 -2.28
CA LEU A 201 -4.40 2.38 -2.57
C LEU A 201 -5.40 2.44 -1.41
N ILE A 202 -5.99 3.62 -1.21
CA ILE A 202 -7.08 3.85 -0.27
C ILE A 202 -8.10 4.83 -0.86
N GLY A 203 -9.38 4.65 -0.54
CA GLY A 203 -10.47 5.54 -0.89
C GLY A 203 -10.30 6.93 -0.31
N LYS A 204 -10.29 7.94 -1.19
CA LYS A 204 -10.03 9.35 -0.82
C LYS A 204 -11.30 10.18 -0.70
N LYS A 205 -12.33 9.88 -1.49
CA LYS A 205 -13.60 10.60 -1.56
C LYS A 205 -14.77 9.67 -1.88
N GLY A 206 -15.98 10.20 -1.75
CA GLY A 206 -17.22 9.54 -2.17
C GLY A 206 -17.46 8.19 -1.48
N ILE A 207 -18.21 7.33 -2.17
CA ILE A 207 -18.48 5.95 -1.77
C ILE A 207 -17.19 5.16 -1.54
N GLU A 208 -16.16 5.38 -2.36
CA GLU A 208 -14.85 4.71 -2.20
C GLU A 208 -14.26 4.93 -0.80
N LYS A 209 -14.38 6.14 -0.24
CA LYS A 209 -13.89 6.45 1.12
C LYS A 209 -14.86 5.99 2.20
N VAL A 210 -16.16 6.21 2.01
CA VAL A 210 -17.18 5.90 3.03
C VAL A 210 -17.22 4.39 3.30
N TYR A 211 -17.16 3.57 2.25
CA TYR A 211 -17.20 2.12 2.33
C TYR A 211 -15.83 1.47 2.15
N GLU A 212 -14.74 2.19 2.44
CA GLU A 212 -13.37 1.69 2.30
C GLU A 212 -13.18 0.32 2.96
N GLU A 213 -13.65 0.15 4.19
CA GLU A 213 -13.44 -1.09 4.95
C GLU A 213 -14.13 -2.30 4.31
N VAL A 214 -15.31 -2.08 3.74
CA VAL A 214 -16.10 -3.12 3.06
C VAL A 214 -15.49 -3.44 1.70
N LEU A 215 -15.10 -2.41 0.96
CA LEU A 215 -14.50 -2.52 -0.37
C LEU A 215 -13.09 -3.10 -0.32
N HIS A 216 -12.30 -2.81 0.71
CA HIS A 216 -10.92 -3.26 0.81
C HIS A 216 -10.81 -4.78 1.02
N GLY A 217 -11.68 -5.34 1.86
CA GLY A 217 -11.58 -6.74 2.28
C GLY A 217 -10.43 -6.97 3.26
N ARG A 218 -9.90 -8.20 3.31
CA ARG A 218 -8.82 -8.59 4.23
C ARG A 218 -7.61 -9.14 3.50
N VAL A 219 -6.43 -8.62 3.82
CA VAL A 219 -5.17 -9.11 3.24
C VAL A 219 -4.86 -10.53 3.72
N GLY A 220 -4.30 -11.30 2.82
CA GLY A 220 -3.75 -12.61 3.10
C GLY A 220 -2.30 -12.51 3.60
N LEU A 221 -1.72 -13.66 3.94
CA LEU A 221 -0.37 -13.75 4.45
C LEU A 221 0.32 -15.02 3.96
N ASP A 222 1.48 -14.87 3.34
CA ASP A 222 2.40 -15.95 3.04
C ASP A 222 3.55 -15.96 4.06
N GLU A 223 3.73 -17.10 4.72
CA GLU A 223 4.92 -17.39 5.54
C GLU A 223 5.94 -18.13 4.67
N LEU A 224 7.03 -17.44 4.33
CA LEU A 224 8.08 -17.94 3.45
C LEU A 224 9.35 -18.24 4.24
N GLU A 225 9.92 -19.42 4.05
CA GLU A 225 11.25 -19.77 4.51
C GLU A 225 12.28 -19.14 3.56
N ILE A 226 13.03 -18.14 4.01
CA ILE A 226 14.04 -17.43 3.22
C ILE A 226 15.44 -17.97 3.47
N THR A 227 16.30 -17.93 2.46
CA THR A 227 17.74 -18.15 2.61
C THR A 227 18.41 -16.96 3.33
N VAL A 228 19.66 -17.13 3.75
CA VAL A 228 20.51 -16.02 4.24
C VAL A 228 20.62 -14.87 3.21
N THR A 229 20.47 -15.18 1.92
CA THR A 229 20.45 -14.21 0.82
C THR A 229 19.07 -13.58 0.57
N GLY A 230 18.05 -13.92 1.36
CA GLY A 230 16.68 -13.37 1.27
C GLY A 230 15.82 -13.99 0.16
N ARG A 231 16.28 -15.05 -0.51
CA ARG A 231 15.48 -15.73 -1.54
C ARG A 231 14.47 -16.68 -0.88
N PRO A 232 13.20 -16.66 -1.30
CA PRO A 232 12.23 -17.62 -0.79
C PRO A 232 12.59 -19.03 -1.26
N VAL A 233 12.73 -19.96 -0.31
CA VAL A 233 12.98 -21.39 -0.56
C VAL A 233 11.68 -22.15 -0.64
N ARG A 234 10.79 -21.92 0.33
CA ARG A 234 9.57 -22.70 0.51
C ARG A 234 8.49 -21.88 1.20
N LYS A 235 7.25 -22.05 0.77
CA LYS A 235 6.08 -21.54 1.47
C LYS A 235 5.71 -22.51 2.61
N ILE A 236 5.79 -22.05 3.85
CA ILE A 236 5.47 -22.84 5.05
C ILE A 236 3.95 -22.87 5.24
N ARG A 237 3.33 -21.69 5.15
CA ARG A 237 1.91 -21.49 5.34
C ARG A 237 1.42 -20.37 4.44
N SER A 238 0.19 -20.50 3.96
CA SER A 238 -0.51 -19.45 3.23
C SER A 238 -1.86 -19.24 3.90
N ILE A 239 -2.25 -17.99 4.04
CA ILE A 239 -3.60 -17.58 4.41
C ILE A 239 -4.09 -16.74 3.23
N ASP A 240 -5.09 -17.25 2.52
CA ASP A 240 -5.62 -16.55 1.34
C ASP A 240 -6.30 -15.23 1.74
N PRO A 241 -6.16 -14.18 0.91
CA PRO A 241 -6.88 -12.92 1.13
C PRO A 241 -8.39 -13.12 0.94
N ILE A 242 -9.17 -12.35 1.69
CA ILE A 242 -10.62 -12.25 1.51
C ILE A 242 -10.90 -11.02 0.67
N ALA A 243 -11.51 -11.21 -0.49
CA ALA A 243 -11.90 -10.10 -1.36
C ALA A 243 -12.88 -9.15 -0.65
N GLY A 244 -12.81 -7.87 -1.00
CA GLY A 244 -13.79 -6.89 -0.57
C GLY A 244 -15.17 -7.19 -1.14
N SER A 245 -16.20 -6.76 -0.42
CA SER A 245 -17.58 -6.98 -0.85
C SER A 245 -17.98 -5.97 -1.92
N ASP A 246 -18.71 -6.46 -2.91
CA ASP A 246 -19.30 -5.62 -3.95
C ASP A 246 -20.44 -4.77 -3.35
N ILE A 247 -20.59 -3.56 -3.87
CA ILE A 247 -21.58 -2.59 -3.39
C ILE A 247 -22.54 -2.25 -4.52
N PHE A 248 -23.83 -2.39 -4.25
CA PHE A 248 -24.91 -1.92 -5.11
C PHE A 248 -25.43 -0.58 -4.59
N LEU A 249 -25.38 0.45 -5.42
CA LEU A 249 -25.89 1.78 -5.09
C LEU A 249 -27.35 1.92 -5.53
N SER A 250 -28.07 2.86 -4.93
CA SER A 250 -29.41 3.25 -5.37
C SER A 250 -29.40 4.18 -6.59
N ILE A 251 -28.23 4.71 -6.94
CA ILE A 251 -28.03 5.57 -8.11
C ILE A 251 -28.45 4.82 -9.36
N ASP A 252 -29.07 5.56 -10.28
CA ASP A 252 -29.30 5.15 -11.67
C ASP A 252 -28.40 6.00 -12.58
N ILE A 253 -27.45 5.35 -13.23
CA ILE A 253 -26.39 5.96 -14.01
C ILE A 253 -26.92 6.57 -15.30
N LYS A 254 -28.02 6.03 -15.83
CA LYS A 254 -28.70 6.61 -17.01
C LYS A 254 -29.40 7.91 -16.61
N LEU A 255 -30.09 7.91 -15.47
CA LEU A 255 -30.68 9.13 -14.92
C LEU A 255 -29.61 10.16 -14.56
N GLN A 256 -28.52 9.73 -13.92
CA GLN A 256 -27.38 10.59 -13.61
C GLN A 256 -26.82 11.24 -14.88
N LYS A 257 -26.62 10.45 -15.95
CA LYS A 257 -26.12 10.97 -17.23
C LYS A 257 -27.03 12.05 -17.81
N ILE A 258 -28.33 11.78 -17.86
CA ILE A 258 -29.32 12.77 -18.32
C ILE A 258 -29.28 14.02 -17.44
N ALA A 259 -29.22 13.85 -16.12
CA ALA A 259 -29.18 14.96 -15.18
C ALA A 259 -27.93 15.83 -15.38
N GLU A 260 -26.76 15.21 -15.59
CA GLU A 260 -25.51 15.92 -15.87
C GLU A 260 -25.51 16.64 -17.22
N GLU A 261 -26.07 16.01 -18.26
CA GLU A 261 -26.22 16.60 -19.60
C GLU A 261 -27.15 17.82 -19.56
N VAL A 262 -28.29 17.71 -18.88
CA VAL A 262 -29.25 18.82 -18.69
C VAL A 262 -28.66 19.95 -17.84
N PHE A 263 -27.81 19.62 -16.86
CA PHE A 263 -27.11 20.62 -16.06
C PHE A 263 -26.10 21.42 -16.89
N GLY A 264 -25.50 20.79 -17.92
CA GLY A 264 -24.53 21.40 -18.82
C GLY A 264 -23.32 21.96 -18.06
N ASN A 265 -22.90 23.18 -18.43
CA ASN A 265 -21.76 23.86 -17.83
C ASN A 265 -22.12 24.75 -16.63
N ARG A 266 -23.34 24.63 -16.10
CA ARG A 266 -23.76 25.42 -14.94
C ARG A 266 -23.01 24.92 -13.70
N LYS A 267 -22.71 25.84 -12.78
CA LYS A 267 -22.10 25.52 -11.49
C LYS A 267 -23.19 25.27 -10.46
N GLY A 268 -23.15 24.14 -9.79
CA GLY A 268 -24.12 23.82 -8.74
C GLY A 268 -24.21 22.33 -8.47
N GLY A 269 -25.20 21.97 -7.65
CA GLY A 269 -25.54 20.59 -7.35
C GLY A 269 -27.01 20.32 -7.64
N LEU A 270 -27.33 19.06 -7.91
CA LEU A 270 -28.69 18.58 -8.07
C LEU A 270 -28.80 17.20 -7.42
N VAL A 271 -29.87 16.96 -6.68
CA VAL A 271 -30.13 15.67 -6.03
C VAL A 271 -31.53 15.23 -6.43
N VAL A 272 -31.64 14.00 -6.93
CA VAL A 272 -32.91 13.34 -7.23
C VAL A 272 -33.11 12.22 -6.22
N ILE A 273 -34.21 12.29 -5.47
CA ILE A 273 -34.53 11.35 -4.41
C ILE A 273 -35.90 10.74 -4.71
N ASN A 274 -36.05 9.45 -4.45
CA ASN A 274 -37.36 8.81 -4.41
C ASN A 274 -38.04 9.14 -3.07
N PRO A 275 -39.17 9.89 -3.05
CA PRO A 275 -39.82 10.31 -1.82
C PRO A 275 -40.43 9.16 -1.02
N ASN A 276 -40.67 8.01 -1.64
CA ASN A 276 -41.34 6.88 -0.98
C ASN A 276 -40.39 6.06 -0.08
N ASN A 277 -39.10 5.99 -0.42
CA ASN A 277 -38.11 5.17 0.29
C ASN A 277 -36.82 5.91 0.65
N GLY A 278 -36.66 7.17 0.22
CA GLY A 278 -35.49 7.99 0.50
C GLY A 278 -34.25 7.63 -0.33
N GLU A 279 -34.36 6.74 -1.31
CA GLU A 279 -33.24 6.37 -2.19
C GLU A 279 -32.79 7.57 -3.03
N VAL A 280 -31.47 7.80 -3.09
CA VAL A 280 -30.89 8.79 -3.98
C VAL A 280 -30.68 8.14 -5.35
N LEU A 281 -31.36 8.66 -6.37
CA LEU A 281 -31.33 8.14 -7.74
C LEU A 281 -30.28 8.85 -8.60
N ALA A 282 -30.01 10.13 -8.34
CA ALA A 282 -28.95 10.88 -8.99
C ALA A 282 -28.43 11.97 -8.05
N LEU A 283 -27.12 12.22 -8.08
CA LEU A 283 -26.46 13.29 -7.33
C LEU A 283 -25.39 13.91 -8.23
N VAL A 284 -25.72 15.07 -8.77
CA VAL A 284 -24.87 15.83 -9.71
C VAL A 284 -24.16 16.94 -8.95
N SER A 285 -22.88 17.13 -9.27
CA SER A 285 -22.10 18.30 -8.85
C SER A 285 -21.24 18.74 -10.03
N LYS A 286 -21.45 19.97 -10.52
CA LYS A 286 -20.71 20.52 -11.67
C LYS A 286 -19.92 21.79 -11.28
N PRO A 287 -18.71 21.99 -11.83
CA PRO A 287 -17.99 21.08 -12.74
C PRO A 287 -17.47 19.80 -12.06
N SER A 288 -17.30 18.74 -12.86
CA SER A 288 -16.79 17.43 -12.45
C SER A 288 -15.30 17.26 -12.78
N PHE A 289 -14.74 16.10 -12.46
CA PHE A 289 -13.36 15.72 -12.73
C PHE A 289 -13.29 14.23 -13.08
N ASN A 290 -12.23 13.81 -13.77
CA ASN A 290 -12.02 12.39 -14.06
C ASN A 290 -11.30 11.70 -12.87
N PRO A 291 -11.94 10.73 -12.18
CA PRO A 291 -11.37 10.02 -11.04
C PRO A 291 -10.20 9.11 -11.44
N ASN A 292 -10.12 8.65 -12.70
CA ASN A 292 -9.01 7.82 -13.18
C ASN A 292 -7.65 8.53 -13.10
N LEU A 293 -7.63 9.88 -13.09
CA LEU A 293 -6.39 10.67 -12.94
C LEU A 293 -5.73 10.50 -11.57
N PHE A 294 -6.47 10.04 -10.54
CA PHE A 294 -5.98 9.97 -9.17
C PHE A 294 -5.46 8.59 -8.75
N VAL A 295 -5.87 7.53 -9.44
CA VAL A 295 -5.62 6.14 -9.04
C VAL A 295 -4.13 5.89 -8.82
N ASP A 296 -3.29 6.30 -9.77
CA ASP A 296 -1.85 6.03 -9.74
C ASP A 296 -0.98 7.20 -9.25
N GLY A 297 -1.63 8.28 -8.83
CA GLY A 297 -1.02 9.58 -8.60
C GLY A 297 -1.17 10.47 -9.83
N ILE A 298 -1.74 11.64 -9.58
CA ILE A 298 -2.02 12.66 -10.59
C ILE A 298 -0.73 13.39 -11.00
N ASP A 299 -0.61 13.71 -12.29
CA ASP A 299 0.49 14.51 -12.80
C ASP A 299 0.41 15.96 -12.29
N SER A 300 1.56 16.64 -12.23
CA SER A 300 1.62 17.99 -11.68
C SER A 300 0.76 19.00 -12.46
N VAL A 301 0.58 18.79 -13.76
CA VAL A 301 -0.15 19.73 -14.64
C VAL A 301 -1.66 19.59 -14.41
N SER A 302 -2.18 18.36 -14.44
CA SER A 302 -3.59 18.06 -14.16
C SER A 302 -3.96 18.39 -12.71
N TRP A 303 -3.07 18.13 -11.75
CA TRP A 303 -3.32 18.55 -10.38
C TRP A 303 -3.41 20.06 -10.25
N ASN A 304 -2.49 20.80 -10.88
CA ASN A 304 -2.50 22.26 -10.85
C ASN A 304 -3.77 22.83 -11.51
N SER A 305 -4.21 22.26 -12.65
CA SER A 305 -5.42 22.70 -13.33
C SER A 305 -6.69 22.47 -12.50
N LEU A 306 -6.78 21.36 -11.76
CA LEU A 306 -7.93 21.07 -10.89
C LEU A 306 -7.91 21.86 -9.58
N ASN A 307 -6.73 22.02 -8.97
CA ASN A 307 -6.59 22.66 -7.66
C ASN A 307 -6.70 24.19 -7.74
N ASN A 308 -6.13 24.80 -8.79
CA ASN A 308 -6.12 26.25 -8.97
C ASN A 308 -7.23 26.75 -9.91
N SER A 309 -8.15 25.86 -10.32
CA SER A 309 -9.35 26.27 -11.04
C SER A 309 -10.25 27.14 -10.17
N LEU A 310 -10.65 28.29 -10.70
CA LEU A 310 -11.66 29.17 -10.10
C LEU A 310 -13.01 28.48 -9.92
N ASP A 311 -13.23 27.36 -10.63
CA ASP A 311 -14.48 26.63 -10.61
C ASP A 311 -14.47 25.48 -9.60
N TYR A 312 -13.42 25.29 -8.81
CA TYR A 312 -13.31 24.29 -7.74
C TYR A 312 -13.99 22.94 -8.06
N PRO A 313 -13.55 22.22 -9.11
CA PRO A 313 -14.20 20.99 -9.57
C PRO A 313 -14.14 19.85 -8.54
N LEU A 314 -13.18 19.88 -7.61
CA LEU A 314 -13.00 18.82 -6.61
C LEU A 314 -14.02 18.86 -5.46
N ILE A 315 -14.83 19.92 -5.36
CA ILE A 315 -15.84 20.08 -4.31
C ILE A 315 -17.14 19.41 -4.75
N ASN A 316 -17.70 18.57 -3.87
CA ASN A 316 -19.05 18.08 -4.04
C ASN A 316 -20.04 19.17 -3.58
N ARG A 317 -20.64 19.88 -4.54
CA ARG A 317 -21.55 21.00 -4.31
C ARG A 317 -22.91 20.59 -3.78
N ALA A 318 -23.39 19.39 -4.11
CA ALA A 318 -24.65 18.89 -3.62
C ALA A 318 -24.62 18.64 -2.09
N LEU A 319 -23.44 18.29 -1.56
CA LEU A 319 -23.28 18.00 -0.13
C LEU A 319 -22.66 19.16 0.67
N HIS A 320 -21.69 19.87 0.09
CA HIS A 320 -20.91 20.90 0.81
C HIS A 320 -21.19 22.32 0.31
N GLY A 321 -22.01 22.48 -0.73
CA GLY A 321 -22.37 23.81 -1.23
C GLY A 321 -23.29 24.52 -0.24
N THR A 322 -22.82 25.64 0.31
CA THR A 322 -23.64 26.53 1.13
C THR A 322 -24.30 27.56 0.21
N TYR A 323 -25.62 27.42 0.03
CA TYR A 323 -26.42 28.29 -0.83
C TYR A 323 -27.48 29.02 -0.02
N SER A 324 -27.79 30.24 -0.44
CA SER A 324 -28.93 30.98 0.11
C SER A 324 -30.23 30.26 -0.26
N ASN A 325 -31.04 29.89 0.73
CA ASN A 325 -32.21 29.02 0.59
C ASN A 325 -33.55 29.74 0.85
N TRP A 326 -33.58 31.07 0.74
CA TRP A 326 -34.69 31.93 1.17
C TRP A 326 -36.08 31.45 0.71
N ILE A 327 -36.25 31.08 -0.56
CA ILE A 327 -37.56 30.66 -1.08
C ILE A 327 -37.94 29.25 -0.62
N CYS A 328 -37.00 28.31 -0.57
CA CYS A 328 -37.28 26.94 -0.12
C CYS A 328 -37.66 26.88 1.37
N HIS A 329 -37.14 27.80 2.18
CA HIS A 329 -37.46 27.85 3.61
C HIS A 329 -38.87 28.37 3.90
N ILE A 330 -39.49 29.12 2.99
CA ILE A 330 -40.86 29.66 3.16
C ILE A 330 -41.86 28.52 3.33
N SER A 331 -41.73 27.45 2.53
CA SER A 331 -42.61 26.28 2.63
C SER A 331 -42.51 25.59 3.98
N ILE A 332 -41.29 25.49 4.54
CA ILE A 332 -41.03 24.89 5.85
C ILE A 332 -41.61 25.79 6.95
N HIS A 333 -41.40 27.11 6.85
CA HIS A 333 -41.96 28.07 7.79
C HIS A 333 -43.49 28.05 7.80
N CYS A 334 -44.13 28.05 6.63
CA CYS A 334 -45.58 27.91 6.53
C CYS A 334 -46.04 26.61 7.21
N PHE A 335 -45.39 25.48 6.95
CA PHE A 335 -45.75 24.21 7.58
C PHE A 335 -45.58 24.25 9.11
N SER A 336 -44.52 24.89 9.63
CA SER A 336 -44.35 25.06 11.07
C SER A 336 -45.43 25.96 11.70
N SER A 337 -45.86 27.01 11.00
CA SER A 337 -46.89 27.93 11.48
C SER A 337 -48.29 27.33 11.44
N PHE A 338 -48.56 26.35 10.58
CA PHE A 338 -49.82 25.60 10.56
C PHE A 338 -49.89 24.50 11.63
N ARG A 339 -48.75 24.13 12.22
CA ARG A 339 -48.65 23.04 13.22
C ARG A 339 -48.60 23.56 14.66
N ALA A 340 -48.37 24.86 14.84
CA ALA A 340 -48.55 25.59 16.10
C ALA A 340 -50.00 26.08 16.20
#